data_AF-A0A1S3NSF2-F1
#
_entry.id   AF-A0A1S3NSF2-F1
#
_cell.length_a   1.000
_cell.length_b   1.000
_cell.length_c   1.000
_cell.angle_alpha   90.00
_cell.angle_beta   90.00
_cell.angle_gamma   90.00
#
_symmetry.space_group_name_H-M   'P 1'
#
loop_
_entity.id
_entity.type
_entity.pdbx_description
1 polymer ?
#
loop_
_entity_poly.entity_id
_entity_poly.type
_entity_poly.pdbx_seq_one_letter_code
_entity_poly.pdbx_strand_id
1 'polypeptide(L)'
;MSSQTGTDPAVAPSSGSAMELRFAEDTSLTEVMQLRVQSLQRSGQKRQEGERLLLPHEAIYRLDFSNQKLTFVHWAVSLIGHGRVTVTGISQLWTPDLTHLMTRQLLEPVGTFWRNAGDPEDSPLKCLEADIQEFGERIAELAKVRKVMYFLLAFKEGAEADKVSISMEFNQA
;
A
#
# COMPACT_ATOMS: atom_id res chain seq x y z
N MET A 1 36.18 -35.49 -32.52
CA MET A 1 36.15 -34.04 -32.81
C MET A 1 34.72 -33.70 -33.23
N SER A 2 33.90 -32.88 -32.60
CA SER A 2 33.90 -32.23 -31.29
C SER A 2 32.43 -31.91 -31.03
N SER A 3 31.90 -32.28 -29.87
CA SER A 3 30.59 -31.85 -29.40
C SER A 3 30.68 -30.39 -28.98
N GLN A 4 29.80 -29.52 -29.49
CA GLN A 4 29.60 -28.18 -28.92
C GLN A 4 28.11 -27.99 -28.62
N THR A 5 27.81 -28.15 -27.34
CA THR A 5 26.65 -27.63 -26.64
C THR A 5 26.75 -26.10 -26.62
N GLY A 6 25.79 -25.42 -27.24
CA GLY A 6 25.61 -23.97 -27.12
C GLY A 6 24.87 -23.66 -25.83
N THR A 7 25.56 -23.01 -24.90
CA THR A 7 25.07 -22.53 -23.61
C THR A 7 24.14 -21.34 -23.79
N ASP A 8 22.93 -21.41 -23.24
CA ASP A 8 22.03 -20.26 -23.09
C ASP A 8 22.70 -19.12 -22.30
N PRO A 9 22.50 -17.84 -22.66
CA PRO A 9 22.98 -16.74 -21.85
C PRO A 9 22.14 -16.65 -20.57
N ALA A 10 22.78 -16.94 -19.45
CA ALA A 10 22.25 -16.71 -18.12
C ALA A 10 21.77 -15.26 -17.97
N VAL A 11 20.51 -15.09 -17.60
CA VAL A 11 19.97 -13.84 -17.07
C VAL A 11 20.86 -13.44 -15.90
N ALA A 12 21.52 -12.29 -16.03
CA ALA A 12 22.33 -11.74 -14.95
C ALA A 12 21.43 -11.48 -13.73
N PRO A 13 21.75 -11.97 -12.54
CA PRO A 13 21.10 -11.47 -11.34
C PRO A 13 21.51 -10.01 -11.18
N SER A 14 20.55 -9.10 -11.20
CA SER A 14 20.79 -7.72 -10.80
C SER A 14 21.25 -7.72 -9.35
N SER A 15 22.54 -7.51 -9.14
CA SER A 15 23.20 -7.41 -7.82
C SER A 15 22.82 -6.12 -7.08
N GLY A 16 21.52 -5.84 -6.95
CA GLY A 16 20.99 -4.91 -5.98
C GLY A 16 20.48 -5.74 -4.79
N SER A 17 20.92 -5.44 -3.58
CA SER A 17 20.29 -6.04 -2.39
C SER A 17 18.83 -5.59 -2.36
N ALA A 18 17.91 -6.52 -2.62
CA ALA A 18 16.49 -6.28 -2.46
C ALA A 18 16.19 -5.80 -1.03
N MET A 19 15.35 -4.78 -0.93
CA MET A 19 14.93 -4.15 0.31
C MET A 19 13.42 -4.31 0.45
N GLU A 20 12.99 -4.99 1.50
CA GLU A 20 11.59 -5.07 1.88
C GLU A 20 11.21 -3.86 2.75
N LEU A 21 10.19 -3.12 2.33
CA LEU A 21 9.59 -2.03 3.12
C LEU A 21 8.19 -2.46 3.57
N ARG A 22 8.00 -2.57 4.89
CA ARG A 22 6.73 -2.93 5.51
C ARG A 22 5.90 -1.70 5.81
N PHE A 23 4.59 -1.80 5.59
CA PHE A 23 3.66 -0.77 6.00
C PHE A 23 3.56 -0.75 7.52
N ALA A 24 3.84 0.39 8.12
CA ALA A 24 3.64 0.62 9.56
C ALA A 24 2.34 1.38 9.76
N GLU A 25 1.46 0.88 10.63
CA GLU A 25 0.25 1.61 11.01
C GLU A 25 0.65 2.90 11.75
N ASP A 26 0.05 4.01 11.36
CA ASP A 26 0.12 5.27 12.10
C ASP A 26 -1.13 5.39 12.97
N THR A 27 -1.09 4.74 14.15
CA THR A 27 -2.21 4.66 15.08
C THR A 27 -2.65 6.04 15.55
N SER A 28 -1.69 6.91 15.87
CA SER A 28 -1.95 8.29 16.29
C SER A 28 -2.72 9.07 15.22
N LEU A 29 -2.28 9.03 13.95
CA LEU A 29 -2.97 9.73 12.87
C LEU A 29 -4.33 9.09 12.56
N THR A 30 -4.42 7.76 12.63
CA THR A 30 -5.69 7.03 12.52
C THR A 30 -6.70 7.52 13.57
N GLU A 31 -6.30 7.58 14.84
CA GLU A 31 -7.13 8.08 15.94
C GLU A 31 -7.56 9.53 15.72
N VAL A 32 -6.64 10.42 15.32
CA VAL A 32 -6.97 11.83 15.01
C VAL A 32 -8.04 11.92 13.92
N MET A 33 -7.90 11.13 12.85
CA MET A 33 -8.88 11.10 11.77
C MET A 33 -10.23 10.51 12.21
N GLN A 34 -10.24 9.48 13.07
CA GLN A 34 -11.49 8.95 13.64
C GLN A 34 -12.17 9.95 14.56
N LEU A 35 -11.41 10.65 15.41
CA LEU A 35 -11.93 11.71 16.29
C LEU A 35 -12.55 12.85 15.50
N ARG A 36 -12.00 13.18 14.31
CA ARG A 36 -12.61 14.16 13.40
C ARG A 36 -14.02 13.74 12.98
N VAL A 37 -14.23 12.47 12.65
CA VAL A 37 -15.55 11.93 12.31
C VAL A 37 -16.51 12.04 13.50
N GLN A 38 -16.08 11.60 14.68
CA GLN A 38 -16.90 11.64 15.89
C GLN A 38 -17.26 13.08 16.30
N SER A 39 -16.32 14.02 16.14
CA SER A 39 -16.51 15.43 16.45
C SER A 39 -17.59 16.04 15.57
N LEU A 40 -17.54 15.81 14.25
CA LEU A 40 -18.56 16.27 13.30
C LEU A 40 -19.96 15.68 13.62
N GLN A 41 -20.01 14.39 13.94
CA GLN A 41 -21.26 13.72 14.33
C GLN A 41 -21.85 14.33 15.62
N ARG A 42 -21.01 14.57 16.63
CA ARG A 42 -21.45 15.14 17.91
C ARG A 42 -21.91 16.60 17.79
N SER A 43 -21.21 17.40 16.99
CA SER A 43 -21.52 18.82 16.82
C SER A 43 -22.63 19.07 15.79
N GLY A 44 -23.01 18.07 14.99
CA GLY A 44 -23.93 18.23 13.87
C GLY A 44 -23.37 19.06 12.71
N GLN A 45 -22.08 19.37 12.74
CA GLN A 45 -21.41 20.13 11.68
C GLN A 45 -21.20 19.26 10.44
N LYS A 46 -21.25 19.88 9.27
CA LYS A 46 -20.87 19.24 8.02
C LYS A 46 -19.34 19.23 7.89
N ARG A 47 -18.80 18.16 7.31
CA ARG A 47 -17.42 18.13 6.83
C ARG A 47 -17.16 19.23 5.81
N GLN A 48 -15.89 19.61 5.65
CA GLN A 48 -15.49 20.49 4.56
C GLN A 48 -15.80 19.82 3.20
N GLU A 49 -16.14 20.63 2.19
CA GLU A 49 -16.37 20.13 0.85
C GLU A 49 -15.13 19.40 0.32
N GLY A 50 -15.32 18.16 -0.14
CA GLY A 50 -14.24 17.29 -0.62
C GLY A 50 -13.39 16.62 0.48
N GLU A 51 -13.65 16.89 1.76
CA GLU A 51 -12.95 16.26 2.89
C GLU A 51 -13.18 14.74 2.92
N ARG A 52 -12.09 13.98 3.02
CA ARG A 52 -12.10 12.52 3.17
C ARG A 52 -12.08 12.16 4.65
N LEU A 53 -13.25 11.77 5.15
CA LEU A 53 -13.42 11.21 6.49
C LEU A 53 -13.05 9.74 6.49
N LEU A 54 -12.31 9.29 7.50
CA LEU A 54 -11.90 7.89 7.64
C LEU A 54 -13.11 6.98 7.93
N LEU A 55 -13.20 5.83 7.26
CA LEU A 55 -14.26 4.86 7.51
C LEU A 55 -13.89 3.92 8.68
N PRO A 56 -14.86 3.25 9.34
CA PRO A 56 -14.58 2.40 10.50
C PRO A 56 -13.65 1.20 10.22
N HIS A 57 -13.56 0.79 8.96
CA HIS A 57 -12.77 -0.36 8.51
C HIS A 57 -11.48 0.10 7.79
N GLU A 58 -11.09 1.35 8.00
CA GLU A 58 -9.90 1.95 7.42
C GLU A 58 -8.93 2.42 8.50
N ALA A 59 -7.65 2.35 8.18
CA ALA A 59 -6.59 2.89 9.01
C ALA A 59 -5.50 3.54 8.13
N ILE A 60 -4.75 4.46 8.73
CA ILE A 60 -3.63 5.13 8.08
C ILE A 60 -2.36 4.33 8.33
N TYR A 61 -1.62 4.09 7.25
CA TYR A 61 -0.32 3.47 7.28
C TYR A 61 0.70 4.40 6.64
N ARG A 62 1.97 4.11 6.87
CA ARG A 62 3.08 4.80 6.21
C ARG A 62 4.16 3.83 5.76
N LEU A 63 4.89 4.26 4.74
CA LEU A 63 6.19 3.72 4.37
C LEU A 63 7.26 4.76 4.64
N ASP A 64 8.30 4.33 5.34
CA ASP A 64 9.49 5.11 5.63
C ASP A 64 10.62 4.67 4.67
N PHE A 65 10.91 5.50 3.66
CA PHE A 65 11.93 5.22 2.65
C PHE A 65 13.33 5.55 3.18
N SER A 66 14.09 4.52 3.51
CA SER A 66 15.52 4.65 3.89
C SER A 66 16.42 5.05 2.71
N ASN A 67 15.99 4.77 1.48
CA ASN A 67 16.60 5.23 0.22
C ASN A 67 15.50 5.77 -0.70
N GLN A 68 15.80 6.81 -1.48
CA GLN A 68 14.84 7.46 -2.40
C GLN A 68 15.08 7.08 -3.87
N LYS A 69 16.15 6.36 -4.18
CA LYS A 69 16.40 5.76 -5.49
C LYS A 69 16.01 4.29 -5.43
N LEU A 70 14.76 4.03 -5.79
CA LEU A 70 14.16 2.72 -5.69
C LEU A 70 13.64 2.28 -7.06
N THR A 71 13.74 0.99 -7.34
CA THR A 71 13.03 0.33 -8.44
C THR A 71 12.11 -0.70 -7.84
N PHE A 72 10.81 -0.57 -8.10
CA PHE A 72 9.80 -1.52 -7.61
C PHE A 72 10.05 -2.92 -8.18
N VAL A 73 9.93 -3.94 -7.32
CA VAL A 73 10.07 -5.35 -7.71
C VAL A 73 8.71 -6.03 -7.68
N HIS A 74 8.11 -6.16 -6.50
CA HIS A 74 6.79 -6.77 -6.34
C HIS A 74 6.15 -6.42 -4.98
N TRP A 75 4.85 -6.73 -4.85
CA TRP A 75 4.13 -6.68 -3.59
C TRP A 75 4.25 -8.02 -2.85
N ALA A 76 4.59 -7.98 -1.57
CA ALA A 76 4.57 -9.14 -0.69
C ALA A 76 3.37 -9.01 0.26
N VAL A 77 2.27 -9.68 -0.09
CA VAL A 77 1.00 -9.60 0.66
C VAL A 77 0.56 -10.98 1.09
N SER A 78 0.19 -11.09 2.36
CA SER A 78 -0.45 -12.28 2.91
C SER A 78 -1.65 -11.89 3.77
N LEU A 79 -2.65 -12.77 3.77
CA LEU A 79 -3.89 -12.64 4.54
C LEU A 79 -4.21 -14.03 5.10
N ILE A 80 -4.47 -14.12 6.39
CA ILE A 80 -4.97 -15.33 7.05
C ILE A 80 -6.51 -15.34 6.93
N GLY A 81 -7.10 -16.44 6.46
CA GLY A 81 -8.53 -16.53 6.18
C GLY A 81 -8.96 -15.84 4.88
N HIS A 82 -10.15 -15.23 4.85
CA HIS A 82 -10.70 -14.59 3.65
C HIS A 82 -10.94 -13.10 3.86
N GLY A 83 -11.13 -12.37 2.76
CA GLY A 83 -11.47 -10.96 2.77
C GLY A 83 -10.73 -10.17 1.69
N ARG A 84 -10.88 -8.85 1.74
CA ARG A 84 -10.30 -7.91 0.79
C ARG A 84 -9.57 -6.80 1.52
N VAL A 85 -8.33 -6.55 1.09
CA VAL A 85 -7.52 -5.41 1.52
C VAL A 85 -7.32 -4.50 0.32
N THR A 86 -7.61 -3.22 0.50
CA THR A 86 -7.33 -2.18 -0.51
C THR A 86 -6.33 -1.18 0.07
N VAL A 87 -5.26 -0.92 -0.65
CA VAL A 87 -4.20 0.03 -0.35
C VAL A 87 -4.32 1.21 -1.29
N THR A 88 -4.55 2.39 -0.75
CA THR A 88 -4.65 3.63 -1.52
C THR A 88 -3.53 4.56 -1.10
N GLY A 89 -2.68 4.94 -2.07
CA GLY A 89 -1.64 5.93 -1.84
C GLY A 89 -2.25 7.32 -1.57
N ILE A 90 -1.59 8.12 -0.75
CA ILE A 90 -1.96 9.51 -0.52
C ILE A 90 -0.88 10.42 -1.11
N SER A 91 -1.31 11.50 -1.76
CA SER A 91 -0.42 12.50 -2.35
C SER A 91 0.65 12.97 -1.36
N GLN A 92 1.91 12.95 -1.80
CA GLN A 92 3.07 13.43 -1.02
C GLN A 92 3.01 14.91 -0.66
N LEU A 93 2.08 15.68 -1.24
CA LEU A 93 1.85 17.08 -0.89
C LEU A 93 0.93 17.25 0.32
N TRP A 94 0.19 16.21 0.71
CA TRP A 94 -0.60 16.24 1.93
C TRP A 94 0.33 16.24 3.15
N THR A 95 0.05 17.13 4.10
CA THR A 95 0.76 17.20 5.38
C THR A 95 -0.31 17.08 6.47
N PRO A 96 -0.40 15.92 7.15
CA PRO A 96 -1.49 15.61 8.07
C PRO A 96 -1.72 16.66 9.17
N ASP A 97 -0.65 17.27 9.66
CA ASP A 97 -0.70 18.29 10.72
C ASP A 97 -1.28 19.63 10.27
N LEU A 98 -1.32 19.89 8.95
CA LEU A 98 -1.68 21.20 8.40
C LEU A 98 -3.10 21.24 7.83
N THR A 99 -3.60 20.13 7.26
CA THR A 99 -4.90 20.10 6.57
C THR A 99 -5.58 18.74 6.71
N HIS A 100 -6.91 18.73 6.78
CA HIS A 100 -7.67 17.50 6.58
C HIS A 100 -7.39 16.86 5.21
N LEU A 101 -7.44 15.54 5.16
CA LEU A 101 -7.30 14.79 3.91
C LEU A 101 -8.45 15.10 2.97
N MET A 102 -8.17 15.30 1.69
CA MET A 102 -9.17 15.53 0.65
C MET A 102 -9.26 14.32 -0.29
N THR A 103 -10.45 14.00 -0.80
CA THR A 103 -10.65 12.85 -1.69
C THR A 103 -9.74 12.90 -2.93
N ARG A 104 -9.53 14.10 -3.49
CA ARG A 104 -8.63 14.31 -4.65
C ARG A 104 -7.15 14.01 -4.38
N GLN A 105 -6.75 13.84 -3.13
CA GLN A 105 -5.37 13.50 -2.75
C GLN A 105 -5.15 11.99 -2.69
N LEU A 106 -6.21 11.19 -2.80
CA LEU A 106 -6.10 9.74 -2.96
C LEU A 106 -5.60 9.45 -4.38
N LEU A 107 -4.61 8.56 -4.47
CA LEU A 107 -3.93 8.21 -5.71
C LEU A 107 -4.59 6.99 -6.35
N GLU A 108 -4.51 6.94 -7.69
CA GLU A 108 -4.86 5.80 -8.52
C GLU A 108 -3.64 5.37 -9.34
N PRO A 109 -3.51 4.10 -9.75
CA PRO A 109 -4.37 2.99 -9.34
C PRO A 109 -4.18 2.64 -7.86
N VAL A 110 -5.12 1.88 -7.31
CA VAL A 110 -5.05 1.33 -5.93
C VAL A 110 -4.60 -0.13 -5.95
N GLY A 111 -3.91 -0.56 -4.90
CA GLY A 111 -3.57 -1.98 -4.73
C GLY A 111 -4.72 -2.73 -4.07
N THR A 112 -5.33 -3.71 -4.77
CA THR A 112 -6.40 -4.54 -4.18
C THR A 112 -6.02 -6.01 -4.16
N PHE A 113 -6.09 -6.62 -2.99
CA PHE A 113 -5.75 -8.02 -2.74
C PHE A 113 -6.91 -8.71 -2.03
N TRP A 114 -7.31 -9.90 -2.48
CA TRP A 114 -8.43 -10.60 -1.86
C TRP A 114 -8.38 -12.11 -1.95
N ARG A 115 -9.11 -12.75 -1.04
CA ARG A 115 -9.49 -14.16 -1.06
C ARG A 115 -10.98 -14.26 -0.77
N ASN A 116 -11.72 -14.98 -1.60
CA ASN A 116 -13.17 -15.17 -1.40
C ASN A 116 -13.41 -16.18 -0.27
N ALA A 117 -14.57 -16.12 0.40
CA ALA A 117 -14.92 -17.03 1.49
C ALA A 117 -14.95 -18.53 1.11
N GLY A 118 -15.07 -18.85 -0.18
CA GLY A 118 -15.03 -20.24 -0.68
C GLY A 118 -13.69 -20.68 -1.26
N ASP A 119 -12.70 -19.79 -1.34
CA ASP A 119 -11.35 -20.16 -1.79
C ASP A 119 -10.62 -20.90 -0.64
N PRO A 120 -9.77 -21.91 -0.95
CA PRO A 120 -8.91 -22.55 0.06
C PRO A 120 -8.01 -21.52 0.78
N GLU A 121 -7.76 -21.71 2.07
CA GLU A 121 -6.98 -20.78 2.88
C GLU A 121 -5.54 -20.58 2.38
N ASP A 122 -5.00 -21.63 1.76
CA ASP A 122 -3.68 -21.75 1.17
C ASP A 122 -3.63 -21.33 -0.31
N SER A 123 -4.76 -20.89 -0.90
CA SER A 123 -4.74 -20.34 -2.25
C SER A 123 -4.02 -18.98 -2.29
N PRO A 124 -3.29 -18.66 -3.37
CA PRO A 124 -2.74 -17.32 -3.59
C PRO A 124 -3.83 -16.26 -3.52
N LEU A 125 -3.45 -15.04 -3.09
CA LEU A 125 -4.35 -13.89 -3.14
C LEU A 125 -4.59 -13.48 -4.59
N LYS A 126 -5.85 -13.15 -4.88
CA LYS A 126 -6.23 -12.53 -6.14
C LYS A 126 -5.88 -11.05 -6.08
N CYS A 127 -5.44 -10.51 -7.20
CA CYS A 127 -5.13 -9.10 -7.37
C CYS A 127 -5.36 -8.68 -8.83
N LEU A 128 -5.44 -7.36 -9.07
CA LEU A 128 -5.41 -6.80 -10.41
C LEU A 128 -3.95 -6.54 -10.78
N GLU A 129 -3.29 -7.51 -11.42
CA GLU A 129 -1.83 -7.53 -11.64
C GLU A 129 -1.29 -6.25 -12.29
N ALA A 130 -1.97 -5.73 -13.32
CA ALA A 130 -1.56 -4.49 -13.98
C ALA A 130 -1.62 -3.27 -13.04
N ASP A 131 -2.71 -3.13 -12.29
CA ASP A 131 -2.91 -2.02 -11.37
C ASP A 131 -1.89 -2.06 -10.22
N ILE A 132 -1.62 -3.23 -9.65
CA ILE A 132 -0.65 -3.34 -8.55
C ILE A 132 0.79 -3.10 -9.02
N GLN A 133 1.11 -3.46 -10.28
CA GLN A 133 2.41 -3.19 -10.88
C GLN A 133 2.61 -1.69 -11.10
N GLU A 134 1.68 -1.03 -11.79
CA GLU A 134 1.71 0.42 -12.02
C GLU A 134 1.74 1.18 -10.69
N PHE A 135 0.93 0.76 -9.72
CA PHE A 135 0.90 1.41 -8.41
C PHE A 135 2.25 1.31 -7.69
N GLY A 136 2.91 0.15 -7.75
CA GLY A 136 4.23 -0.06 -7.15
C GLY A 136 5.31 0.82 -7.78
N GLU A 137 5.34 0.90 -9.11
CA GLU A 137 6.26 1.78 -9.86
C GLU A 137 6.02 3.26 -9.52
N ARG A 138 4.76 3.67 -9.40
CA ARG A 138 4.39 5.03 -9.01
C ARG A 138 4.85 5.37 -7.59
N ILE A 139 4.78 4.43 -6.65
CA ILE A 139 5.30 4.61 -5.29
C ILE A 139 6.82 4.82 -5.31
N ALA A 140 7.55 4.07 -6.14
CA ALA A 140 9.00 4.25 -6.29
C ALA A 140 9.36 5.67 -6.75
N GLU A 141 8.60 6.26 -7.68
CA GLU A 141 8.82 7.65 -8.08
C GLU A 141 8.40 8.67 -7.02
N LEU A 142 7.35 8.40 -6.26
CA LEU A 142 6.93 9.26 -5.16
C LEU A 142 7.89 9.22 -3.97
N ALA A 143 8.68 8.16 -3.80
CA ALA A 143 9.75 8.08 -2.80
C ALA A 143 10.84 9.14 -3.03
N LYS A 144 11.03 9.61 -4.28
CA LYS A 144 11.96 10.70 -4.61
C LYS A 144 11.52 12.05 -4.03
N VAL A 145 10.23 12.22 -3.73
CA VAL A 145 9.66 13.50 -3.25
C VAL A 145 9.88 13.68 -1.74
N ARG A 146 9.56 12.66 -0.94
CA ARG A 146 9.70 12.68 0.54
C ARG A 146 10.05 11.29 1.06
N LYS A 147 10.74 11.26 2.21
CA LYS A 147 11.14 10.02 2.89
C LYS A 147 9.99 9.27 3.56
N VAL A 148 8.85 9.90 3.76
CA VAL A 148 7.66 9.27 4.35
C VAL A 148 6.52 9.46 3.37
N MET A 149 5.77 8.40 3.10
CA MET A 149 4.53 8.46 2.33
C MET A 149 3.40 7.79 3.12
N TYR A 150 2.23 8.42 3.13
CA TYR A 150 1.04 7.91 3.81
C TYR A 150 0.13 7.14 2.85
N PHE A 151 -0.57 6.17 3.42
CA PHE A 151 -1.48 5.28 2.73
C PHE A 151 -2.74 5.11 3.57
N LEU A 152 -3.84 4.88 2.88
CA LEU A 152 -5.10 4.45 3.47
C LEU A 152 -5.26 2.95 3.18
N LEU A 153 -5.35 2.12 4.22
CA LEU A 153 -5.68 0.70 4.06
C LEU A 153 -7.11 0.47 4.50
N ALA A 154 -7.89 -0.16 3.63
CA ALA A 154 -9.27 -0.56 3.89
C ALA A 154 -9.38 -2.08 3.98
N PHE A 155 -9.92 -2.58 5.09
CA PHE A 155 -10.14 -4.00 5.34
C PHE A 155 -11.63 -4.32 5.19
N LYS A 156 -12.00 -5.17 4.23
CA LYS A 156 -13.39 -5.47 3.89
C LYS A 156 -13.60 -6.98 3.79
N GLU A 157 -14.87 -7.38 3.76
CA GLU A 157 -15.27 -8.76 3.44
C GLU A 157 -14.67 -9.83 4.38
N GLY A 158 -14.41 -9.48 5.64
CA GLY A 158 -13.86 -10.38 6.65
C GLY A 158 -12.36 -10.23 6.89
N ALA A 159 -11.65 -9.39 6.11
CA ALA A 159 -10.26 -9.07 6.40
C ALA A 159 -10.15 -8.30 7.73
N GLU A 160 -9.19 -8.70 8.56
CA GLU A 160 -8.83 -8.06 9.82
C GLU A 160 -7.37 -7.62 9.76
N ALA A 161 -7.04 -6.47 10.34
CA ALA A 161 -5.71 -5.86 10.19
C ALA A 161 -4.58 -6.73 10.79
N ASP A 162 -4.83 -7.43 11.89
CA ASP A 162 -3.89 -8.33 12.56
C ASP A 162 -3.61 -9.63 11.78
N LYS A 163 -4.49 -9.97 10.83
CA LYS A 163 -4.37 -11.13 9.93
C LYS A 163 -3.74 -10.79 8.59
N VAL A 164 -3.36 -9.53 8.37
CA VAL A 164 -2.77 -9.04 7.11
C VAL A 164 -1.32 -8.67 7.36
N SER A 165 -0.43 -9.21 6.54
CA SER A 165 0.94 -8.70 6.41
C SER A 165 1.13 -8.18 5.00
N ILE A 166 1.53 -6.92 4.89
CA ILE A 166 1.73 -6.24 3.62
C ILE A 166 3.04 -5.49 3.60
N SER A 167 3.80 -5.70 2.54
CA SER A 167 5.07 -5.04 2.26
C SER A 167 5.32 -4.94 0.77
N MET A 168 6.34 -4.16 0.42
CA MET A 168 6.80 -3.97 -0.96
C MET A 168 8.29 -4.22 -1.02
N GLU A 169 8.72 -4.89 -2.09
CA GLU A 169 10.12 -5.13 -2.35
C GLU A 169 10.65 -4.14 -3.40
N PHE A 170 11.80 -3.56 -3.13
CA PHE A 170 12.49 -2.62 -4.01
C PHE A 170 13.96 -3.00 -4.18
N ASN A 171 14.50 -2.76 -5.37
CA ASN A 171 15.94 -2.68 -5.58
C ASN A 171 16.42 -1.25 -5.36
N GLN A 172 17.63 -1.10 -4.86
CA GLN A 172 18.30 0.20 -4.79
C GLN A 172 18.88 0.53 -6.17
N ALA A 173 18.51 1.70 -6.70
CA ALA A 173 18.94 2.20 -8.01
C ALA A 173 20.09 3.23 -7.93
#